data_AF-A0A7C5K6R6-F1
#
_entry.id   AF-A0A7C5K6R6-F1
#
_cell.length_a   1.000
_cell.length_b   1.000
_cell.length_c   1.000
_cell.angle_alpha   90.00
_cell.angle_beta   90.00
_cell.angle_gamma   90.00
#
_symmetry.space_group_name_H-M   'P 1'
#
loop_
_entity.id
_entity.type
_entity.pdbx_description
1 polymer ?
#
loop_
_entity_poly.entity_id
_entity_poly.type
_entity_poly.pdbx_seq_one_letter_code
_entity_poly.pdbx_strand_id
1 'polypeptide(L)'
;MGGRSLDEVEGHAAPRETGLSEDAAVSFGTFLRNTLVVCVLGVLGTVLSNAIIAYGFARIRWRGRDTVFALTLATMMIPFPVLMVPLYSVFRTLGWIGTLKPLWVPAFLGSAFNIFLMRQFFRTIPEELSEAARIDGCSEWGIFWRIMLPLSKPVLMVVALFHFLHSWNDFMGPLLYLTRRHTFTLALALQNYQSMHGGVQWHHLMAASAIVVIPIIILFFFTQKTFIKGIATTGLKG
;
A
#
# COMPACT_ATOMS: atom_id res chain seq x y z
N MET A 1 -46.58 -22.83 -60.29
CA MET A 1 -45.35 -23.64 -60.14
C MET A 1 -44.17 -22.75 -60.47
N GLY A 2 -43.16 -22.71 -59.60
CA GLY A 2 -41.94 -21.92 -59.79
C GLY A 2 -41.59 -21.12 -58.54
N GLY A 3 -41.09 -21.81 -57.53
CA GLY A 3 -40.65 -21.21 -56.27
C GLY A 3 -39.50 -20.24 -56.48
N ARG A 4 -39.59 -19.07 -55.85
CA ARG A 4 -38.45 -18.18 -55.62
C ARG A 4 -37.60 -18.80 -54.53
N SER A 5 -36.42 -19.30 -54.91
CA SER A 5 -35.35 -19.75 -54.02
C SER A 5 -34.87 -18.58 -53.16
N LEU A 6 -35.06 -18.71 -51.84
CA LEU A 6 -34.63 -17.78 -50.81
C LEU A 6 -33.19 -18.10 -50.35
N ASP A 7 -32.25 -18.25 -51.28
CA ASP A 7 -30.89 -18.74 -50.97
C ASP A 7 -29.78 -17.77 -51.36
N GLU A 8 -29.96 -16.45 -51.19
CA GLU A 8 -28.90 -15.50 -51.61
C GLU A 8 -28.69 -14.25 -50.75
N VAL A 9 -29.04 -14.25 -49.45
CA VAL A 9 -28.72 -13.08 -48.57
C VAL A 9 -28.09 -13.41 -47.21
N GLU A 10 -27.94 -14.67 -46.78
CA GLU A 10 -27.29 -14.96 -45.49
C GLU A 10 -25.79 -15.26 -45.60
N GLY A 11 -25.04 -14.25 -46.04
CA GLY A 11 -23.62 -14.10 -45.73
C GLY A 11 -23.44 -13.27 -44.46
N HIS A 12 -24.08 -13.66 -43.35
CA HIS A 12 -23.84 -13.05 -42.04
C HIS A 12 -22.39 -13.36 -41.66
N ALA A 13 -21.52 -12.36 -41.76
CA ALA A 13 -20.16 -12.44 -41.28
C ALA A 13 -20.19 -12.93 -39.82
N ALA A 14 -19.67 -14.14 -39.61
CA ALA A 14 -19.51 -14.72 -38.28
C ALA A 14 -18.81 -13.69 -37.36
N PRO A 15 -19.25 -13.55 -36.10
CA PRO A 15 -18.54 -12.73 -35.14
C PRO A 15 -17.11 -13.24 -35.08
N ARG A 16 -16.12 -12.34 -35.26
CA ARG A 16 -14.72 -12.68 -35.06
C ARG A 16 -14.55 -13.25 -33.66
N GLU A 17 -14.36 -14.56 -33.56
CA GLU A 17 -13.92 -15.27 -32.36
C GLU A 17 -12.45 -14.95 -32.01
N THR A 18 -12.00 -13.72 -32.20
CA THR A 18 -10.67 -13.24 -31.77
C THR A 18 -10.66 -12.70 -30.33
N GLY A 19 -11.67 -13.05 -29.52
CA GLY A 19 -11.74 -12.72 -28.09
C GLY A 19 -11.54 -13.91 -27.14
N LEU A 20 -11.56 -15.14 -27.65
CA LEU A 20 -11.58 -16.36 -26.83
C LEU A 20 -10.18 -16.79 -26.31
N SER A 21 -9.13 -16.01 -26.56
CA SER A 21 -7.77 -16.29 -26.06
C SER A 21 -7.31 -15.40 -24.89
N GLU A 22 -8.09 -14.39 -24.47
CA GLU A 22 -7.73 -13.54 -23.32
C GLU A 22 -8.26 -14.04 -21.97
N ASP A 23 -9.14 -15.04 -21.96
CA ASP A 23 -9.56 -15.78 -20.75
C ASP A 23 -8.64 -16.98 -20.48
N ALA A 24 -7.32 -16.83 -20.69
CA ALA A 24 -6.37 -17.73 -20.06
C ALA A 24 -6.61 -17.63 -18.55
N ALA A 25 -7.01 -18.74 -17.93
CA ALA A 25 -7.34 -18.82 -16.51
C ALA A 25 -6.22 -18.14 -15.68
N VAL A 26 -6.46 -16.90 -15.25
CA VAL A 26 -5.44 -16.12 -14.53
C VAL A 26 -5.20 -16.84 -13.22
N SER A 27 -3.97 -17.31 -13.05
CA SER A 27 -3.62 -18.16 -11.93
C SER A 27 -3.66 -17.39 -10.61
N PHE A 28 -4.03 -18.08 -9.53
CA PHE A 28 -3.95 -17.56 -8.16
C PHE A 28 -2.57 -16.96 -7.83
N GLY A 29 -1.51 -17.58 -8.34
CA GLY A 29 -0.14 -17.08 -8.18
C GLY A 29 0.09 -15.69 -8.78
N THR A 30 -0.63 -15.32 -9.84
CA THR A 30 -0.57 -13.98 -10.43
C THR A 30 -1.17 -12.94 -9.47
N PHE A 31 -2.32 -13.23 -8.88
CA PHE A 31 -2.96 -12.33 -7.92
C PHE A 31 -2.12 -12.17 -6.65
N LEU A 32 -1.54 -13.27 -6.16
CA LEU A 32 -0.61 -13.25 -5.03
C LEU A 32 0.63 -12.41 -5.34
N ARG A 33 1.23 -12.59 -6.52
CA ARG A 33 2.37 -11.78 -6.97
C ARG A 33 2.02 -10.30 -7.04
N ASN A 34 0.86 -9.95 -7.59
CA ASN A 34 0.41 -8.56 -7.68
C ASN A 34 0.24 -7.95 -6.28
N THR A 35 -0.42 -8.66 -5.36
CA THR A 35 -0.55 -8.21 -3.96
C THR A 35 0.82 -8.02 -3.31
N LEU A 36 1.73 -8.99 -3.45
CA LEU A 36 3.07 -8.88 -2.88
C LEU A 36 3.86 -7.70 -3.46
N VAL A 37 3.75 -7.45 -4.77
CA VAL A 37 4.39 -6.29 -5.41
C VAL A 37 3.87 -4.99 -4.82
N VAL A 38 2.54 -4.85 -4.68
CA VAL A 38 1.93 -3.65 -4.08
C VAL A 38 2.37 -3.49 -2.62
N CYS A 39 2.31 -4.56 -1.83
CA CYS A 39 2.70 -4.52 -0.42
C CYS A 39 4.19 -4.19 -0.23
N VAL A 40 5.10 -4.85 -0.94
CA VAL A 40 6.55 -4.66 -0.75
C VAL A 40 6.98 -3.27 -1.21
N LEU A 41 6.54 -2.83 -2.40
CA LEU A 41 6.87 -1.49 -2.90
C LEU A 41 6.24 -0.40 -2.05
N GLY A 42 4.99 -0.61 -1.60
CA GLY A 42 4.31 0.30 -0.68
C GLY A 42 5.02 0.42 0.67
N VAL A 43 5.44 -0.70 1.26
CA VAL A 43 6.21 -0.72 2.53
C VAL A 43 7.54 0.00 2.36
N LEU A 44 8.26 -0.25 1.26
CA LEU A 44 9.51 0.45 0.99
C LEU A 44 9.29 1.97 0.87
N GLY A 45 8.29 2.36 0.08
CA GLY A 45 7.95 3.77 -0.15
C GLY A 45 7.52 4.49 1.12
N THR A 46 6.65 3.87 1.91
CA THR A 46 6.16 4.47 3.15
C THR A 46 7.28 4.58 4.18
N VAL A 47 8.08 3.53 4.42
CA VAL A 47 9.10 3.57 5.47
C VAL A 47 10.15 4.61 5.14
N LEU A 48 10.62 4.65 3.89
CA LEU A 48 11.65 5.58 3.47
C LEU A 48 11.16 7.03 3.47
N SER A 49 10.04 7.30 2.79
CA SER A 49 9.53 8.68 2.65
C SER A 49 9.13 9.26 4.00
N ASN A 50 8.38 8.51 4.82
CA ASN A 50 7.90 9.00 6.10
C ASN A 50 9.05 9.21 7.08
N ALA A 51 10.11 8.38 7.05
CA ALA A 51 11.27 8.57 7.90
C ALA A 51 12.03 9.86 7.54
N ILE A 52 12.23 10.14 6.24
CA ILE A 52 12.89 11.38 5.80
C ILE A 52 12.05 12.61 6.21
N ILE A 53 10.75 12.59 5.93
CA ILE A 53 9.85 13.70 6.24
C ILE A 53 9.76 13.93 7.76
N ALA A 54 9.58 12.87 8.54
CA ALA A 54 9.51 12.94 10.00
C ALA A 54 10.82 13.44 10.62
N TYR A 55 11.98 13.07 10.05
CA TYR A 55 13.27 13.55 10.52
C TYR A 55 13.40 15.06 10.32
N GLY A 56 12.98 15.57 9.16
CA GLY A 56 12.91 17.01 8.90
C GLY A 56 11.99 17.77 9.87
N PHE A 57 10.88 17.16 10.29
CA PHE A 57 9.98 17.76 11.29
C PHE A 57 10.46 17.59 12.74
N ALA A 58 11.31 16.61 13.05
CA ALA A 58 11.76 16.31 14.40
C ALA A 58 13.09 17.01 14.75
N ARG A 59 14.07 16.96 13.85
CA ARG A 59 15.48 17.29 14.16
C ARG A 59 15.97 18.56 13.48
N ILE A 60 15.51 18.84 12.27
CA ILE A 60 15.92 20.04 11.55
C ILE A 60 15.12 21.25 12.05
N ARG A 61 15.80 22.36 12.35
CA ARG A 61 15.18 23.62 12.74
C ARG A 61 15.01 24.50 11.50
N TRP A 62 13.76 24.82 11.15
CA TRP A 62 13.42 25.72 10.06
C TRP A 62 12.14 26.50 10.38
N ARG A 63 11.99 27.67 9.77
CA ARG A 63 10.91 28.61 10.08
C ARG A 63 9.57 28.08 9.58
N GLY A 64 8.58 27.95 10.48
CA GLY A 64 7.24 27.45 10.16
C GLY A 64 7.05 25.93 10.27
N ARG A 65 8.07 25.20 10.74
CA ARG A 65 8.05 23.73 10.87
C ARG A 65 6.81 23.18 11.57
N ASP A 66 6.47 23.74 12.73
CA ASP A 66 5.36 23.22 13.53
C ASP A 66 3.99 23.57 12.91
N THR A 67 3.89 24.68 12.18
CA THR A 67 2.70 25.04 11.39
C THR A 67 2.47 24.07 10.24
N VAL A 68 3.51 23.76 9.45
CA VAL A 68 3.41 22.79 8.35
C VAL A 68 3.16 21.37 8.89
N PHE A 69 3.73 21.03 10.05
CA PHE A 69 3.42 19.78 10.71
C PHE A 69 1.93 19.71 11.12
N ALA A 70 1.39 20.79 11.70
CA ALA A 70 -0.04 20.86 12.04
C ALA A 70 -0.93 20.73 10.79
N LEU A 71 -0.55 21.35 9.67
CA LEU A 71 -1.25 21.20 8.40
C LEU A 71 -1.21 19.75 7.90
N THR A 72 -0.06 19.09 8.02
CA THR A 72 0.06 17.64 7.72
C THR A 72 -0.91 16.82 8.56
N LEU A 73 -1.07 17.12 9.87
CA LEU A 73 -2.03 16.41 10.71
C LEU A 73 -3.48 16.70 10.31
N ALA A 74 -3.79 17.93 9.89
CA ALA A 74 -5.14 18.29 9.45
C ALA A 74 -5.62 17.44 8.25
N THR A 75 -4.71 16.94 7.40
CA THR A 75 -5.10 16.07 6.28
C THR A 75 -5.66 14.72 6.74
N MET A 76 -5.43 14.30 7.99
CA MET A 76 -6.04 13.09 8.56
C MET A 76 -7.55 13.21 8.71
N MET A 77 -8.08 14.44 8.79
CA MET A 77 -9.51 14.68 8.92
C MET A 77 -10.26 14.49 7.60
N ILE A 78 -9.55 14.34 6.48
CA ILE A 78 -10.15 14.16 5.17
C ILE A 78 -10.47 12.67 4.97
N PRO A 79 -11.75 12.28 4.89
CA PRO A 79 -12.12 10.88 4.73
C PRO A 79 -11.81 10.42 3.29
N PHE A 80 -11.27 9.21 3.15
CA PHE A 80 -10.87 8.64 1.86
C PHE A 80 -11.99 8.67 0.77
N PRO A 81 -13.28 8.41 1.07
CA PRO A 81 -14.35 8.50 0.06
C PRO A 81 -14.45 9.86 -0.65
N VAL A 82 -14.11 10.96 0.04
CA VAL A 82 -14.12 12.31 -0.56
C VAL A 82 -12.98 12.49 -1.55
N LEU A 83 -11.84 11.84 -1.29
CA LEU A 83 -10.67 11.86 -2.17
C LEU A 83 -10.77 10.88 -3.34
N MET A 84 -11.73 9.95 -3.29
CA MET A 84 -11.82 8.85 -4.25
C MET A 84 -12.01 9.34 -5.70
N VAL A 85 -12.98 10.23 -5.93
CA VAL A 85 -13.26 10.81 -7.25
C VAL A 85 -12.09 11.64 -7.79
N PRO A 86 -11.50 12.60 -7.04
CA PRO A 86 -10.38 13.38 -7.55
C PRO A 86 -9.13 12.52 -7.78
N LEU A 87 -8.82 11.56 -6.91
CA LEU A 87 -7.68 10.65 -7.13
C LEU A 87 -7.87 9.78 -8.37
N TYR A 88 -9.08 9.28 -8.62
CA TYR A 88 -9.38 8.56 -9.85
C TYR A 88 -9.15 9.43 -11.10
N SER A 89 -9.59 10.69 -11.07
CA SER A 89 -9.35 11.64 -12.17
C SER A 89 -7.85 11.87 -12.43
N VAL A 90 -7.06 12.04 -11.37
CA VAL A 90 -5.60 12.19 -11.46
C VAL A 90 -4.96 10.93 -12.07
N PHE A 91 -5.28 9.74 -11.58
CA PHE A 91 -4.67 8.53 -12.14
C PHE A 91 -5.17 8.18 -13.54
N ARG A 92 -6.38 8.60 -13.90
CA ARG A 92 -6.89 8.50 -15.27
C ARG A 92 -6.13 9.40 -16.22
N THR A 93 -5.91 10.66 -15.84
CA THR A 93 -5.13 11.61 -16.68
C THR A 93 -3.66 11.19 -16.80
N LEU A 94 -3.09 10.57 -15.78
CA LEU A 94 -1.75 9.96 -15.83
C LEU A 94 -1.69 8.64 -16.61
N GLY A 95 -2.83 8.07 -17.04
CA GLY A 95 -2.89 6.79 -17.73
C GLY A 95 -2.51 5.59 -16.86
N TRP A 96 -2.70 5.67 -15.54
CA TRP A 96 -2.34 4.60 -14.60
C TRP A 96 -3.49 3.64 -14.29
N ILE A 97 -4.71 3.96 -14.72
CA ILE A 97 -5.88 3.07 -14.59
C ILE A 97 -5.61 1.77 -15.36
N GLY A 98 -5.93 0.64 -14.73
CA GLY A 98 -5.60 -0.69 -15.21
C GLY A 98 -4.16 -1.13 -14.93
N THR A 99 -3.43 -0.41 -14.07
CA THR A 99 -2.07 -0.80 -13.61
C THR A 99 -2.00 -0.81 -12.08
N LEU A 100 -0.96 -1.46 -11.51
CA LEU A 100 -0.73 -1.47 -10.07
C LEU A 100 -0.20 -0.15 -9.49
N LYS A 101 0.25 0.79 -10.35
CA LYS A 101 0.95 2.02 -9.92
C LYS A 101 0.17 2.87 -8.91
N PRO A 102 -1.15 3.11 -9.08
CA PRO A 102 -1.93 3.89 -8.12
C PRO A 102 -1.93 3.32 -6.70
N LEU A 103 -1.66 2.02 -6.55
CA LEU A 103 -1.75 1.31 -5.28
C LEU A 103 -0.49 1.45 -4.42
N TRP A 104 0.68 1.65 -5.02
CA TRP A 104 1.95 1.70 -4.27
C TRP A 104 2.73 3.01 -4.45
N VAL A 105 2.62 3.69 -5.59
CA VAL A 105 3.38 4.93 -5.85
C VAL A 105 3.04 6.03 -4.84
N PRO A 106 1.76 6.27 -4.46
CA PRO A 106 1.42 7.31 -3.48
C PRO A 106 2.05 7.08 -2.10
N ALA A 107 2.44 5.84 -1.76
CA ALA A 107 3.11 5.55 -0.49
C ALA A 107 4.46 6.28 -0.35
N PHE A 108 5.07 6.72 -1.45
CA PHE A 108 6.29 7.53 -1.46
C PHE A 108 6.06 9.01 -1.16
N LEU A 109 4.80 9.47 -1.12
CA LEU A 109 4.45 10.87 -0.85
C LEU A 109 4.21 11.15 0.64
N GLY A 110 4.36 10.14 1.49
CA GLY A 110 4.13 10.25 2.93
C GLY A 110 2.68 10.06 3.33
N SER A 111 2.47 9.72 4.59
CA SER A 111 1.18 9.63 5.24
C SER A 111 1.25 10.40 6.55
N ALA A 112 0.28 11.29 6.77
CA ALA A 112 0.25 12.12 7.96
C ALA A 112 0.42 11.32 9.26
N PHE A 113 -0.18 10.12 9.34
CA PHE A 113 -0.15 9.28 10.54
C PHE A 113 1.22 8.69 10.78
N ASN A 114 1.84 8.17 9.72
CA ASN A 114 3.18 7.61 9.81
C ASN A 114 4.22 8.70 10.08
N ILE A 115 4.09 9.88 9.46
CA ILE A 115 4.92 11.05 9.74
C ILE A 115 4.79 11.44 11.21
N PHE A 116 3.57 11.55 11.73
CA PHE A 116 3.32 11.87 13.13
C PHE A 116 4.02 10.87 14.05
N LEU A 117 3.75 9.58 13.85
CA LEU A 117 4.24 8.50 14.71
C LEU A 117 5.77 8.42 14.70
N MET A 118 6.40 8.49 13.52
CA MET A 118 7.86 8.53 13.40
C MET A 118 8.45 9.81 14.00
N ARG A 119 7.82 10.98 13.82
CA ARG A 119 8.30 12.24 14.41
C ARG A 119 8.28 12.17 15.93
N GLN A 120 7.21 11.64 16.53
CA GLN A 120 7.15 11.50 17.98
C GLN A 120 8.25 10.58 18.50
N PHE A 121 8.51 9.46 17.81
CA PHE A 121 9.62 8.58 18.17
C PHE A 121 10.98 9.27 18.03
N PHE A 122 11.25 9.97 16.92
CA PHE A 122 12.53 10.66 16.74
C PHE A 122 12.80 11.72 17.81
N ARG A 123 11.76 12.33 18.38
CA ARG A 123 11.89 13.30 19.47
C ARG A 123 12.23 12.67 20.82
N THR A 124 12.07 11.36 21.00
CA THR A 124 12.48 10.67 22.23
C THR A 124 13.98 10.34 22.24
N ILE A 125 14.62 10.32 21.07
CA ILE A 125 16.06 10.10 20.93
C ILE A 125 16.80 11.36 21.42
N PRO A 126 17.77 11.26 22.34
CA PRO A 126 18.54 12.42 22.81
C PRO A 126 19.17 13.22 21.66
N GLU A 127 19.11 14.55 21.74
CA GLU A 127 19.72 15.45 20.73
C GLU A 127 21.24 15.39 20.77
N GLU A 128 21.81 15.14 21.95
CA GLU A 128 23.26 15.02 22.19
C GLU A 128 23.96 14.05 21.24
N LEU A 129 23.29 12.96 20.83
CA LEU A 129 23.82 11.99 19.85
C LEU A 129 24.03 12.63 18.48
N SER A 130 23.13 13.52 18.06
CA SER A 130 23.25 14.24 16.79
C SER A 130 24.25 15.39 16.90
N GLU A 131 24.35 16.04 18.06
CA GLU A 131 25.35 17.09 18.31
C GLU A 131 26.78 16.53 18.34
N ALA A 132 27.01 15.42 19.03
CA ALA A 132 28.30 14.72 19.03
C ALA A 132 28.72 14.33 17.60
N ALA A 133 27.81 13.77 16.81
CA ALA A 133 28.09 13.42 15.43
C ALA A 133 28.39 14.64 14.53
N ARG A 134 27.75 15.79 14.78
CA ARG A 134 28.09 17.05 14.08
C ARG A 134 29.48 17.54 14.45
N ILE A 135 29.88 17.42 15.72
CA ILE A 135 31.23 17.73 16.20
C ILE A 135 32.27 16.81 15.52
N ASP A 136 31.93 15.54 15.33
CA ASP A 136 32.75 14.56 14.60
C ASP A 136 32.76 14.79 13.06
N GLY A 137 32.15 15.86 12.56
CA GLY A 137 32.13 16.23 11.14
C GLY A 137 31.14 15.43 10.29
N CYS A 138 30.18 14.72 10.90
CA CYS A 138 29.15 13.99 10.19
C CYS A 138 28.12 14.95 9.58
N SER A 139 27.78 14.77 8.30
CA SER A 139 26.70 15.52 7.64
C SER A 139 25.33 15.10 8.17
N GLU A 140 24.31 15.96 8.01
CA GLU A 140 22.92 15.62 8.43
C GLU A 140 22.41 14.32 7.80
N TRP A 141 22.76 14.06 6.53
CA TRP A 141 22.45 12.79 5.89
C TRP A 141 23.19 11.62 6.54
N GLY A 142 24.45 11.81 6.94
CA GLY A 142 25.20 10.83 7.71
C GLY A 142 24.55 10.53 9.06
N ILE A 143 24.11 11.55 9.79
CA ILE A 143 23.42 11.43 11.08
C ILE A 143 22.11 10.66 10.90
N PHE A 144 21.33 11.01 9.89
CA PHE A 144 20.07 10.32 9.58
C PHE A 144 20.28 8.82 9.33
N TRP A 145 21.19 8.47 8.42
CA TRP A 145 21.40 7.07 8.01
C TRP A 145 22.14 6.21 9.04
N ARG A 146 23.13 6.78 9.73
CA ARG A 146 24.02 6.01 10.62
C ARG A 146 23.58 6.01 12.09
N ILE A 147 22.79 7.00 12.52
CA ILE A 147 22.40 7.15 13.93
C ILE A 147 20.88 7.03 14.07
N MET A 148 20.13 7.91 13.40
CA MET A 148 18.68 7.98 13.62
C MET A 148 17.95 6.74 13.15
N LEU A 149 18.21 6.27 11.92
CA LEU A 149 17.51 5.09 11.38
C LEU A 149 17.77 3.80 12.18
N PRO A 150 19.03 3.46 12.57
CA PRO A 150 19.29 2.27 13.38
C PRO A 150 18.63 2.30 14.76
N LEU A 151 18.61 3.46 15.43
CA LEU A 151 17.93 3.63 16.72
C LEU A 151 16.40 3.59 16.57
N SER A 152 15.90 3.91 15.38
CA SER A 152 14.48 3.96 15.06
C SER A 152 13.91 2.68 14.47
N LYS A 153 14.69 1.59 14.44
CA LYS A 153 14.21 0.27 14.00
C LYS A 153 12.84 -0.11 14.59
N PRO A 154 12.55 0.10 15.89
CA PRO A 154 11.24 -0.25 16.44
C PRO A 154 10.09 0.45 15.72
N VAL A 155 10.18 1.77 15.53
CA VAL A 155 9.11 2.56 14.89
C VAL A 155 9.01 2.30 13.39
N LEU A 156 10.15 2.08 12.71
CA LEU A 156 10.18 1.73 11.29
C LEU A 156 9.46 0.40 11.04
N MET A 157 9.64 -0.59 11.92
CA MET A 157 8.94 -1.88 11.85
C MET A 157 7.44 -1.74 12.07
N VAL A 158 7.00 -0.87 12.99
CA VAL A 158 5.57 -0.59 13.22
C VAL A 158 4.93 0.02 11.99
N VAL A 159 5.57 1.02 11.36
CA VAL A 159 5.04 1.63 10.13
C VAL A 159 5.03 0.64 8.96
N ALA A 160 6.09 -0.16 8.81
CA ALA A 160 6.14 -1.23 7.81
C ALA A 160 4.97 -2.21 8.00
N LEU A 161 4.73 -2.62 9.25
CA LEU A 161 3.64 -3.53 9.60
C LEU A 161 2.27 -2.94 9.25
N PHE A 162 1.98 -1.72 9.71
CA PHE A 162 0.69 -1.08 9.47
C PHE A 162 0.41 -0.91 7.98
N HIS A 163 1.40 -0.50 7.20
CA HIS A 163 1.22 -0.36 5.77
C HIS A 163 1.08 -1.71 5.06
N PHE A 164 1.86 -2.73 5.45
CA PHE A 164 1.70 -4.08 4.91
C PHE A 164 0.28 -4.60 5.16
N LEU A 165 -0.22 -4.51 6.40
CA LEU A 165 -1.57 -4.95 6.75
C LEU A 165 -2.64 -4.17 5.99
N HIS A 166 -2.46 -2.85 5.85
CA HIS A 166 -3.37 -2.02 5.08
C HIS A 166 -3.42 -2.45 3.61
N SER A 167 -2.26 -2.55 2.95
CA SER A 167 -2.17 -2.90 1.53
C SER A 167 -2.55 -4.35 1.26
N TRP A 168 -2.30 -5.26 2.19
CA TRP A 168 -2.61 -6.68 2.04
C TRP A 168 -4.13 -6.94 2.06
N ASN A 169 -4.85 -6.18 2.89
CA ASN A 169 -6.30 -6.26 3.03
C ASN A 169 -7.05 -5.26 2.14
N ASP A 170 -6.35 -4.43 1.35
CA ASP A 170 -7.00 -3.42 0.54
C ASP A 170 -7.79 -4.06 -0.61
N PHE A 171 -9.08 -3.74 -0.62
CA PHE A 171 -10.02 -4.12 -1.67
C PHE A 171 -10.49 -2.89 -2.45
N MET A 172 -10.66 -1.74 -1.79
CA MET A 172 -11.23 -0.53 -2.38
C MET A 172 -10.31 0.10 -3.41
N GLY A 173 -9.01 0.22 -3.11
CA GLY A 173 -8.03 0.74 -4.08
C GLY A 173 -7.99 -0.13 -5.36
N PRO A 174 -7.78 -1.44 -5.24
CA PRO A 174 -7.81 -2.37 -6.37
C PRO A 174 -9.10 -2.29 -7.18
N LEU A 175 -10.27 -2.29 -6.53
CA LEU A 175 -11.56 -2.22 -7.20
C LEU A 175 -11.70 -0.94 -8.03
N LEU A 176 -11.20 0.18 -7.51
CA LEU A 176 -11.28 1.48 -8.16
C LEU A 176 -10.35 1.63 -9.36
N TYR A 177 -9.13 1.09 -9.28
CA TYR A 177 -8.08 1.36 -10.26
C TYR A 177 -7.79 0.21 -11.23
N LEU A 178 -8.14 -1.03 -10.90
CA LEU A 178 -7.78 -2.20 -11.70
C LEU A 178 -8.95 -2.64 -12.57
N THR A 179 -8.73 -2.66 -13.88
CA THR A 179 -9.77 -3.00 -14.87
C THR A 179 -9.53 -4.34 -15.56
N ARG A 180 -8.29 -4.85 -15.56
CA ARG A 180 -7.91 -6.08 -16.25
C ARG A 180 -7.67 -7.21 -15.25
N ARG A 181 -8.22 -8.40 -15.48
CA ARG A 181 -8.11 -9.53 -14.52
C ARG A 181 -6.66 -9.83 -14.14
N HIS A 182 -5.72 -9.87 -15.09
CA HIS A 182 -4.31 -10.15 -14.81
C HIS A 182 -3.62 -9.14 -13.87
N THR A 183 -4.23 -7.96 -13.66
CA THR A 183 -3.72 -6.95 -12.72
C THR A 183 -4.33 -7.04 -11.34
N PHE A 184 -5.37 -7.86 -11.13
CA PHE A 184 -6.07 -7.93 -9.85
C PHE A 184 -5.15 -8.33 -8.70
N THR A 185 -5.42 -7.75 -7.53
CA THR A 185 -4.87 -8.21 -6.26
C THR A 185 -5.66 -9.43 -5.78
N LEU A 186 -5.06 -10.19 -4.87
CA LEU A 186 -5.66 -11.36 -4.25
C LEU A 186 -7.06 -11.09 -3.67
N ALA A 187 -7.22 -10.01 -2.90
CA ALA A 187 -8.48 -9.63 -2.29
C ALA A 187 -9.58 -9.34 -3.34
N LEU A 188 -9.24 -8.57 -4.39
CA LEU A 188 -10.16 -8.26 -5.47
C LEU A 188 -10.54 -9.49 -6.29
N ALA A 189 -9.57 -10.34 -6.62
CA ALA A 189 -9.80 -11.56 -7.39
C ALA A 189 -10.71 -12.54 -6.66
N LEU A 190 -10.53 -12.69 -5.34
CA LEU A 190 -11.39 -13.54 -4.52
C LEU A 190 -12.83 -13.04 -4.48
N GLN A 191 -13.03 -11.73 -4.34
CA GLN A 191 -14.36 -11.12 -4.33
C GLN A 191 -15.06 -11.28 -5.69
N ASN A 192 -14.34 -11.06 -6.79
CA ASN A 192 -14.88 -11.21 -8.14
C ASN A 192 -15.25 -12.68 -8.45
N TYR A 193 -14.41 -13.63 -8.03
CA TYR A 193 -14.69 -15.06 -8.18
C TYR A 193 -16.01 -15.49 -7.51
N GLN A 194 -16.31 -14.94 -6.33
CA GLN A 194 -17.59 -15.19 -5.63
C GLN A 194 -18.79 -14.66 -6.43
N SER A 195 -18.68 -13.47 -7.01
CA SER A 195 -19.76 -12.85 -7.78
C SER A 195 -20.05 -13.60 -9.10
N MET A 196 -19.03 -14.18 -9.74
CA MET A 196 -19.18 -14.90 -11.01
C MET A 196 -19.82 -16.29 -10.88
N HIS A 197 -19.68 -16.97 -9.74
CA HIS A 197 -20.13 -18.36 -9.57
C HIS A 197 -21.52 -18.50 -8.91
N GLY A 198 -22.29 -17.41 -8.81
CA GLY A 198 -23.70 -17.45 -8.38
C GLY A 198 -23.92 -17.91 -6.93
N GLY A 199 -22.87 -17.95 -6.10
CA GLY A 199 -22.94 -18.39 -4.71
C GLY A 199 -21.57 -18.36 -4.04
N VAL A 200 -21.55 -18.19 -2.72
CA VAL A 200 -20.31 -18.27 -1.93
C VAL A 200 -19.87 -19.72 -1.88
N GLN A 201 -18.84 -20.08 -2.64
CA GLN A 201 -18.15 -21.36 -2.45
C GLN A 201 -17.34 -21.29 -1.16
N TRP A 202 -18.01 -21.52 -0.03
CA TRP A 202 -17.50 -21.33 1.33
C TRP A 202 -16.15 -22.01 1.55
N HIS A 203 -15.90 -23.18 0.94
CA HIS A 203 -14.60 -23.85 1.04
C HIS A 203 -13.44 -23.04 0.41
N HIS A 204 -13.64 -22.40 -0.75
CA HIS A 204 -12.61 -21.59 -1.38
C HIS A 204 -12.42 -20.26 -0.66
N LEU A 205 -13.50 -19.67 -0.15
CA LEU A 205 -13.42 -18.47 0.67
C LEU A 205 -12.68 -18.75 1.98
N MET A 206 -13.00 -19.84 2.68
CA MET A 206 -12.30 -20.22 3.92
C MET A 206 -10.83 -20.56 3.66
N ALA A 207 -10.50 -21.28 2.59
CA ALA A 207 -9.12 -21.57 2.21
C ALA A 207 -8.34 -20.31 1.84
N ALA A 208 -8.93 -19.40 1.06
CA ALA A 208 -8.30 -18.14 0.69
C ALA A 208 -8.14 -17.21 1.90
N SER A 209 -9.14 -17.13 2.79
CA SER A 209 -9.04 -16.40 4.06
C SER A 209 -7.91 -16.94 4.93
N ALA A 210 -7.74 -18.26 5.02
CA ALA A 210 -6.61 -18.86 5.74
C ALA A 210 -5.26 -18.41 5.13
N ILE A 211 -5.14 -18.43 3.79
CA ILE A 211 -3.93 -17.95 3.09
C ILE A 211 -3.69 -16.45 3.33
N VAL A 212 -4.75 -15.64 3.35
CA VAL A 212 -4.68 -14.20 3.64
C VAL A 212 -4.21 -13.94 5.07
N VAL A 213 -4.53 -14.81 6.03
CA VAL A 213 -4.14 -14.68 7.44
C VAL A 213 -2.69 -15.13 7.70
N ILE A 214 -2.16 -16.11 6.96
CA ILE A 214 -0.79 -16.62 7.14
C ILE A 214 0.28 -15.52 7.22
N PRO A 215 0.38 -14.56 6.28
CA PRO A 215 1.42 -13.53 6.35
C PRO A 215 1.24 -12.59 7.54
N ILE A 216 0.01 -12.37 8.01
CA ILE A 216 -0.26 -11.60 9.22
C ILE A 216 0.31 -12.33 10.45
N ILE A 217 0.09 -13.65 10.53
CA ILE A 217 0.63 -14.49 11.61
C ILE A 217 2.16 -14.50 11.58
N ILE A 218 2.76 -14.73 10.41
CA ILE A 218 4.22 -14.71 10.22
C ILE A 218 4.77 -13.36 10.70
N LEU A 219 4.17 -12.27 10.22
CA LEU A 219 4.58 -10.92 10.57
C LEU A 219 4.44 -10.64 12.07
N PHE A 220 3.38 -11.13 12.72
CA PHE A 220 3.19 -11.06 14.16
C PHE A 220 4.33 -11.76 14.92
N PHE A 221 4.71 -12.98 14.54
CA PHE A 221 5.79 -13.71 15.18
C PHE A 221 7.15 -12.98 15.09
N PHE A 222 7.41 -12.30 13.97
CA PHE A 222 8.61 -11.49 13.79
C PHE A 222 8.58 -10.15 14.55
N THR A 223 7.42 -9.53 14.70
CA THR A 223 7.29 -8.18 15.28
C THR A 223 6.95 -8.16 16.77
N GLN A 224 6.40 -9.24 17.35
CA GLN A 224 6.02 -9.31 18.77
C GLN A 224 7.17 -8.89 19.73
N LYS A 225 8.41 -9.30 19.45
CA LYS A 225 9.57 -8.96 20.31
C LYS A 225 9.90 -7.46 20.25
N THR A 226 9.66 -6.83 19.11
CA THR A 226 9.89 -5.39 18.90
C THR A 226 8.80 -4.56 19.58
N PHE A 227 7.54 -5.00 19.50
CA PHE A 227 6.42 -4.37 20.22
C PHE A 227 6.63 -4.41 21.74
N ILE A 228 7.05 -5.55 22.29
CA ILE A 228 7.33 -5.69 23.74
C ILE A 228 8.44 -4.73 24.19
N LYS A 229 9.52 -4.59 23.41
CA LYS A 229 10.63 -3.67 23.74
C LYS A 229 10.24 -2.20 23.64
N GLY A 230 9.40 -1.83 22.67
CA GLY A 230 8.93 -0.45 22.50
C GLY A 230 8.00 0.03 23.62
N ILE A 231 7.10 -0.84 24.10
CA ILE A 231 6.17 -0.53 25.20
C ILE A 231 6.93 -0.44 26.55
N ALA A 232 7.97 -1.26 26.75
CA ALA A 232 8.77 -1.22 27.97
C ALA A 232 9.54 0.11 28.16
N THR A 233 9.88 0.81 27.07
CA THR A 233 10.60 2.10 27.19
C THR A 233 9.67 3.26 27.57
N THR A 234 8.36 3.13 27.34
CA THR A 234 7.36 4.13 27.75
C THR A 234 6.88 3.98 29.20
N GLY A 235 7.09 2.83 29.85
CA GLY A 235 6.64 2.55 31.22
C GLY A 235 7.65 2.85 32.33
N LEU A 236 8.90 3.20 32.00
CA LEU A 236 9.98 3.46 32.98
C LEU A 236 10.13 4.94 33.36
N LYS A 237 9.19 5.81 32.95
CA LYS A 237 9.05 7.17 33.47
C LYS A 237 7.81 7.24 34.36
N GLY A 238 7.97 6.68 35.55
CA GLY A 238 7.08 6.78 36.71
C GLY A 238 7.94 6.69 37.95
#